data_AF-A0A553GTE0-F1
#
_entry.id   AF-A0A553GTE0-F1
#
_cell.length_a   1.000
_cell.length_b   1.000
_cell.length_c   1.000
_cell.angle_alpha   90.00
_cell.angle_beta   90.00
_cell.angle_gamma   90.00
#
_symmetry.space_group_name_H-M   'P 1'
#
loop_
_entity.id
_entity.type
_entity.pdbx_description
1 polymer ?
#
loop_
_entity_poly.entity_id
_entity_poly.type
_entity_poly.pdbx_seq_one_letter_code
_entity_poly.pdbx_strand_id
1 'polypeptide(L)'
;MSKTVPAPLVDTEEIKTAQAEKTRNDKTAEVANKNRADAEKAYKDIAKKAEGANKKADEAASTARKHPSAKNQQRADAAQANADTATSKLEQARTKLEDAYAKAAEAAKAKAESDAAYAKLKNEQLQKSMPSEEFDEVLRQIELNCGVGHFVDGVVKPCPGRFKKRNCAGTSPPDTQRLSTTAQEAINKDTGTSIDYDKLAEFEGGQATSAYVPWWPKGMKINDGAITVDTTRAKGTEELAGDNQSGVTVGTGVDLGQQDKKVYFERLKKAGATQDLLDKLDPYMGLKRSAACRYLREHPLTLTQEEVDLIDSEMQKEKINAVKDVFNDYTLKKGYNINFDDLSEAERTILMSRQYNKGNLDSSADKNLMLYFSQNKEMDAVATLTAENYPGMNTRIKKEHDYLEGSYANEKQAQP
;
A
#
# COMPACT_ATOMS: atom_id res chain seq x y z
N MET A 1 -14.91 25.91 7.30
CA MET A 1 -14.77 25.00 8.47
C MET A 1 -13.31 25.00 8.88
N SER A 2 -13.00 25.48 10.09
CA SER A 2 -11.63 25.59 10.57
C SER A 2 -11.05 24.18 10.75
N LYS A 3 -10.01 23.84 9.98
CA LYS A 3 -9.24 22.60 10.18
C LYS A 3 -8.48 22.74 11.49
N THR A 4 -9.12 22.36 12.60
CA THR A 4 -8.40 22.14 13.85
C THR A 4 -7.56 20.88 13.64
N VAL A 5 -6.29 21.08 13.28
CA VAL A 5 -5.29 20.01 13.32
C VAL A 5 -5.25 19.52 14.77
N PRO A 6 -5.41 18.21 15.04
CA PRO A 6 -5.25 17.70 16.39
C PRO A 6 -3.88 18.13 16.92
N ALA A 7 -3.84 18.63 18.15
CA ALA A 7 -2.56 18.86 18.82
C ALA A 7 -1.81 17.51 18.83
N PRO A 8 -0.53 17.46 18.43
CA PRO A 8 0.23 16.22 18.49
C PRO A 8 0.21 15.68 19.92
N LEU A 9 0.11 14.36 20.06
CA LEU A 9 0.23 13.70 21.35
C LEU A 9 1.53 14.15 22.01
N VAL A 10 1.41 14.89 23.11
CA VAL A 10 2.58 15.39 23.82
C VAL A 10 3.17 14.23 24.60
N ASP A 11 4.41 13.86 24.28
CA ASP A 11 5.13 12.82 25.00
C ASP A 11 5.26 13.18 26.48
N THR A 12 4.92 12.22 27.33
CA THR A 12 5.14 12.33 28.78
C THR A 12 6.64 12.33 29.08
N GLU A 13 7.03 12.82 30.26
CA GLU A 13 8.44 12.76 30.69
C GLU A 13 8.97 11.31 30.74
N GLU A 14 8.10 10.35 31.04
CA GLU A 14 8.41 8.92 30.98
C GLU A 14 8.76 8.46 29.55
N ILE A 15 7.94 8.84 28.56
CA ILE A 15 8.19 8.53 27.15
C ILE A 15 9.50 9.17 26.66
N LYS A 16 9.75 10.43 27.03
CA LYS A 16 11.00 11.12 26.67
C LYS A 16 12.23 10.44 27.28
N THR A 17 12.11 9.99 28.53
CA THR A 17 13.18 9.25 29.22
C THR A 17 13.46 7.92 28.52
N ALA A 18 12.41 7.14 28.21
CA ALA A 18 12.55 5.88 27.47
C ALA A 18 13.12 6.09 26.06
N GLN A 19 12.75 7.18 25.37
CA GLN A 19 13.32 7.52 24.06
C GLN A 19 14.82 7.85 24.14
N ALA A 20 15.24 8.57 25.18
CA ALA A 20 16.64 8.90 25.40
C ALA A 20 17.47 7.64 25.70
N GLU A 21 16.92 6.70 26.48
CA GLU A 21 17.53 5.40 26.75
C GLU A 21 17.63 4.55 25.48
N LYS A 22 16.54 4.42 24.72
CA LYS A 22 16.53 3.77 23.40
C LYS A 22 17.63 4.33 22.49
N THR A 23 17.71 5.66 22.36
CA THR A 23 18.72 6.33 21.54
C THR A 23 20.15 6.02 22.01
N ARG A 24 20.38 5.90 23.32
CA ARG A 24 21.68 5.53 23.88
C ARG A 24 22.04 4.09 23.54
N ASN A 25 21.11 3.16 23.72
CA ASN A 25 21.32 1.74 23.46
C ASN A 25 21.45 1.44 21.96
N ASP A 26 20.74 2.17 21.10
CA ASP A 26 20.92 2.13 19.64
C ASP A 26 22.37 2.45 19.26
N LYS A 27 22.94 3.53 19.80
CA LYS A 27 24.35 3.91 19.57
C LYS A 27 25.33 2.87 20.12
N THR A 28 25.08 2.35 21.32
CA THR A 28 25.92 1.31 21.92
C THR A 28 25.92 0.04 21.07
N ALA A 29 24.76 -0.40 20.58
CA ALA A 29 24.62 -1.55 19.70
C ALA A 29 25.32 -1.33 18.35
N GLU A 30 25.22 -0.14 17.78
CA GLU A 30 25.92 0.21 16.54
C GLU A 30 27.45 0.09 16.71
N VAL A 31 27.99 0.67 17.78
CA VAL A 31 29.43 0.60 18.09
C VAL A 31 29.87 -0.85 18.35
N ALA A 32 29.10 -1.61 19.13
CA ALA A 32 29.43 -3.00 19.43
C ALA A 32 29.41 -3.88 18.17
N ASN A 33 28.43 -3.68 17.27
CA ASN A 33 28.37 -4.39 15.99
C ASN A 33 29.53 -4.03 15.06
N LYS A 34 29.94 -2.76 15.04
CA LYS A 34 31.12 -2.34 14.28
C LYS A 34 32.39 -3.00 14.82
N ASN A 35 32.59 -2.98 16.13
CA ASN A 35 33.75 -3.64 16.77
C ASN A 35 33.77 -5.14 16.50
N ARG A 36 32.60 -5.80 16.50
CA ARG A 36 32.47 -7.21 16.09
C ARG A 36 32.90 -7.43 14.64
N ALA A 37 32.44 -6.61 13.71
CA ALA A 37 32.81 -6.71 12.30
C ALA A 37 34.32 -6.49 12.08
N ASP A 38 34.91 -5.52 12.78
CA ASP A 38 36.34 -5.23 12.72
C ASP A 38 37.17 -6.39 13.31
N ALA A 39 36.73 -6.98 14.43
CA ALA A 39 37.36 -8.16 15.02
C ALA A 39 37.26 -9.38 14.10
N GLU A 40 36.11 -9.59 13.43
CA GLU A 40 35.91 -10.70 12.49
C GLU A 40 36.84 -10.58 11.28
N LYS A 41 36.98 -9.36 10.74
CA LYS A 41 37.92 -9.07 9.65
C LYS A 41 39.36 -9.31 10.09
N ALA A 42 39.76 -8.79 11.25
CA ALA A 42 41.11 -8.98 11.78
C ALA A 42 41.42 -10.46 12.01
N TYR A 43 40.48 -11.23 12.55
CA TYR A 43 40.62 -12.67 12.73
C TYR A 43 40.84 -13.39 11.40
N LYS A 44 40.04 -13.10 10.36
CA LYS A 44 40.20 -13.70 9.01
C LYS A 44 41.57 -13.38 8.40
N ASP A 45 42.03 -12.14 8.51
CA ASP A 45 43.33 -11.72 7.99
C ASP A 45 44.49 -12.42 8.71
N ILE A 46 44.39 -12.58 10.04
CA ILE A 46 45.40 -13.27 10.85
C ILE A 46 45.37 -14.78 10.59
N ALA A 47 44.18 -15.38 10.45
CA ALA A 47 44.02 -16.80 10.13
C ALA A 47 44.71 -17.15 8.81
N LYS A 48 44.50 -16.35 7.77
CA LYS A 48 45.18 -16.54 6.46
C LYS A 48 46.70 -16.45 6.57
N LYS A 49 47.22 -15.54 7.40
CA LYS A 49 48.67 -15.43 7.64
C LYS A 49 49.23 -16.63 8.41
N ALA A 50 48.49 -17.12 9.41
CA ALA A 50 48.87 -18.30 10.18
C ALA A 50 48.89 -19.56 9.31
N GLU A 51 47.87 -19.76 8.47
CA GLU A 51 47.82 -20.85 7.50
C GLU A 51 49.03 -20.82 6.54
N GLY A 52 49.35 -19.64 5.99
CA GLY A 52 50.52 -19.47 5.14
C GLY A 52 51.85 -19.70 5.86
N ALA A 53 51.96 -19.33 7.14
CA ALA A 53 53.15 -19.59 7.94
C ALA A 53 53.33 -21.09 8.24
N ASN A 54 52.25 -21.79 8.61
CA ASN A 54 52.24 -23.23 8.86
C ASN A 54 52.65 -23.99 7.59
N LYS A 55 52.08 -23.64 6.43
CA LYS A 55 52.45 -24.27 5.15
C LYS A 55 53.95 -24.12 4.83
N LYS A 56 54.53 -22.94 5.07
CA LYS A 56 55.97 -22.70 4.88
C LYS A 56 56.83 -23.51 5.87
N ALA A 57 56.37 -23.65 7.11
CA ALA A 57 57.04 -24.50 8.10
C ALA A 57 57.05 -25.98 7.66
N ASP A 58 55.90 -26.48 7.18
CA ASP A 58 55.78 -27.86 6.66
C ASP A 58 56.70 -28.10 5.45
N GLU A 59 56.74 -27.16 4.49
CA GLU A 59 57.62 -27.22 3.31
C GLU A 59 59.10 -27.20 3.71
N ALA A 60 59.49 -26.34 4.66
CA ALA A 60 60.87 -26.24 5.13
C ALA A 60 61.29 -27.50 5.91
N ALA A 61 60.42 -28.05 6.76
CA ALA A 61 60.65 -29.30 7.49
C ALA A 61 60.78 -30.49 6.52
N SER A 62 59.92 -30.57 5.50
CA SER A 62 60.01 -31.58 4.44
C SER A 62 61.34 -31.50 3.68
N THR A 63 61.78 -30.29 3.34
CA THR A 63 63.07 -30.05 2.66
C THR A 63 64.26 -30.46 3.52
N ALA A 64 64.25 -30.14 4.82
CA ALA A 64 65.30 -30.54 5.76
C ALA A 64 65.40 -32.07 5.90
N ARG A 65 64.26 -32.78 5.89
CA ARG A 65 64.21 -34.25 5.91
C ARG A 65 64.77 -34.89 4.63
N LYS A 66 64.44 -34.35 3.46
CA LYS A 66 64.88 -34.88 2.15
C LYS A 66 66.35 -34.56 1.85
N HIS A 67 66.84 -33.40 2.28
CA HIS A 67 68.20 -32.93 2.05
C HIS A 67 68.82 -32.43 3.36
N PRO A 68 69.35 -33.33 4.21
CA PRO A 68 69.87 -32.97 5.52
C PRO A 68 71.12 -32.10 5.40
N SER A 69 71.03 -30.87 5.92
CA SER A 69 72.18 -29.98 6.10
C SER A 69 71.90 -29.02 7.26
N ALA A 70 72.93 -28.55 7.94
CA ALA A 70 72.80 -27.58 9.03
C ALA A 70 72.01 -26.33 8.60
N LYS A 71 72.22 -25.87 7.35
CA LYS A 71 71.50 -24.74 6.76
C LYS A 71 70.01 -25.01 6.55
N ASN A 72 69.64 -26.22 6.11
CA ASN A 72 68.23 -26.58 5.90
C ASN A 72 67.51 -26.79 7.24
N GLN A 73 68.19 -27.35 8.25
CA GLN A 73 67.63 -27.48 9.60
C GLN A 73 67.38 -26.10 10.22
N GLN A 74 68.35 -25.18 10.18
CA GLN A 74 68.17 -23.81 10.67
C GLN A 74 66.99 -23.07 10.00
N ARG A 75 66.76 -23.31 8.70
CA ARG A 75 65.61 -22.75 7.97
C ARG A 75 64.28 -23.35 8.42
N ALA A 76 64.25 -24.67 8.67
CA ALA A 76 63.06 -25.34 9.20
C ALA A 76 62.72 -24.82 10.60
N ASP A 77 63.71 -24.71 11.48
CA ASP A 77 63.52 -24.20 12.85
C ASP A 77 63.03 -22.74 12.85
N ALA A 78 63.59 -21.89 12.00
CA ALA A 78 63.14 -20.50 11.84
C ALA A 78 61.72 -20.39 11.25
N ALA A 79 61.36 -21.28 10.31
CA ALA A 79 60.00 -21.33 9.76
C ALA A 79 58.98 -21.81 10.80
N GLN A 80 59.35 -22.80 11.63
CA GLN A 80 58.53 -23.28 12.74
C GLN A 80 58.30 -22.19 13.79
N ALA A 81 59.34 -21.47 14.22
CA ALA A 81 59.19 -20.37 15.17
C ALA A 81 58.25 -19.25 14.67
N ASN A 82 58.26 -18.99 13.35
CA ASN A 82 57.34 -18.05 12.71
C ASN A 82 55.90 -18.59 12.68
N ALA A 83 55.71 -19.89 12.41
CA ALA A 83 54.42 -20.57 12.46
C ALA A 83 53.82 -20.55 13.88
N ASP A 84 54.62 -20.84 14.91
CA ASP A 84 54.21 -20.80 16.31
C ASP A 84 53.79 -19.38 16.73
N THR A 85 54.57 -18.37 16.32
CA THR A 85 54.24 -16.96 16.55
C THR A 85 52.92 -16.56 15.87
N ALA A 86 52.70 -17.02 14.63
CA ALA A 86 51.47 -16.73 13.90
C ALA A 86 50.25 -17.42 14.54
N THR A 87 50.42 -18.65 15.04
CA THR A 87 49.40 -19.40 15.77
C THR A 87 49.04 -18.71 17.09
N SER A 88 50.01 -18.23 17.86
CA SER A 88 49.76 -17.45 19.07
C SER A 88 48.96 -16.17 18.80
N LYS A 89 49.28 -15.45 17.71
CA LYS A 89 48.52 -14.26 17.28
C LYS A 89 47.09 -14.60 16.86
N LEU A 90 46.90 -15.76 16.21
CA LEU A 90 45.57 -16.25 15.84
C LEU A 90 44.71 -16.52 17.08
N GLU A 91 45.27 -17.12 18.12
CA GLU A 91 44.55 -17.39 19.37
C GLU A 91 44.15 -16.09 20.11
N GLN A 92 45.05 -15.10 20.14
CA GLN A 92 44.72 -13.77 20.67
C GLN A 92 43.61 -13.09 19.86
N ALA A 93 43.64 -13.20 18.53
CA ALA A 93 42.61 -12.65 17.66
C ALA A 93 41.27 -13.35 17.87
N ARG A 94 41.27 -14.67 18.09
CA ARG A 94 40.08 -15.45 18.44
C ARG A 94 39.46 -14.98 19.74
N THR A 95 40.26 -14.80 20.80
CA THR A 95 39.78 -14.30 22.10
C THR A 95 39.12 -12.92 21.95
N LYS A 96 39.72 -12.02 21.17
CA LYS A 96 39.14 -10.70 20.88
C LYS A 96 37.83 -10.79 20.10
N LEU A 97 37.75 -11.74 19.15
CA LEU A 97 36.53 -11.98 18.39
C LEU A 97 35.41 -12.46 19.32
N GLU A 98 35.67 -13.43 20.20
CA GLU A 98 34.72 -13.96 21.16
C GLU A 98 34.20 -12.86 22.13
N ASP A 99 35.08 -12.02 22.66
CA ASP A 99 34.70 -10.84 23.47
C ASP A 99 33.83 -9.85 22.68
N ALA A 100 34.18 -9.58 21.42
CA ALA A 100 33.40 -8.68 20.57
C ALA A 100 32.01 -9.24 20.25
N TYR A 101 31.88 -10.56 20.07
CA TYR A 101 30.59 -11.23 19.94
C TYR A 101 29.75 -11.12 21.22
N ALA A 102 30.35 -11.35 22.39
CA ALA A 102 29.66 -11.25 23.68
C ALA A 102 29.13 -9.83 23.92
N LYS A 103 29.96 -8.80 23.69
CA LYS A 103 29.56 -7.38 23.81
C LYS A 103 28.48 -6.99 22.82
N ALA A 104 28.54 -7.49 21.58
CA ALA A 104 27.49 -7.25 20.60
C ALA A 104 26.16 -7.91 21.00
N ALA A 105 26.20 -9.11 21.58
CA ALA A 105 25.01 -9.79 22.07
C ALA A 105 24.37 -9.07 23.26
N GLU A 106 25.18 -8.60 24.22
CA GLU A 106 24.71 -7.81 25.36
C GLU A 106 24.09 -6.48 24.91
N ALA A 107 24.77 -5.75 24.02
CA ALA A 107 24.26 -4.50 23.48
C ALA A 107 22.98 -4.70 22.66
N ALA A 108 22.87 -5.79 21.90
CA ALA A 108 21.65 -6.14 21.17
C ALA A 108 20.48 -6.45 22.11
N LYS A 109 20.73 -7.15 23.23
CA LYS A 109 19.72 -7.42 24.26
C LYS A 109 19.24 -6.12 24.90
N ALA A 110 20.17 -5.25 25.36
CA ALA A 110 19.83 -3.97 25.96
C ALA A 110 19.04 -3.06 24.99
N LYS A 111 19.43 -3.07 23.70
CA LYS A 111 18.68 -2.37 22.65
C LYS A 111 17.24 -2.89 22.55
N ALA A 112 17.06 -4.21 22.42
CA ALA A 112 15.74 -4.83 22.30
C ALA A 112 14.84 -4.55 23.52
N GLU A 113 15.40 -4.56 24.74
CA GLU A 113 14.68 -4.24 25.96
C GLU A 113 14.23 -2.76 25.99
N SER A 114 15.12 -1.83 25.64
CA SER A 114 14.78 -0.40 25.58
C SER A 114 13.81 -0.06 24.44
N ASP A 115 13.90 -0.75 23.30
CA ASP A 115 12.96 -0.64 22.18
C ASP A 115 11.56 -1.06 22.65
N ALA A 116 11.45 -2.22 23.30
CA ALA A 116 10.18 -2.73 23.80
C ALA A 116 9.57 -1.83 24.89
N ALA A 117 10.39 -1.31 25.82
CA ALA A 117 9.94 -0.39 26.85
C ALA A 117 9.39 0.92 26.26
N TYR A 118 10.11 1.53 25.32
CA TYR A 118 9.66 2.72 24.61
C TYR A 118 8.37 2.46 23.81
N ALA A 119 8.34 1.37 23.06
CA ALA A 119 7.19 0.96 22.26
C ALA A 119 5.93 0.76 23.11
N LYS A 120 6.06 0.09 24.25
CA LYS A 120 4.95 -0.14 25.18
C LYS A 120 4.32 1.17 25.64
N LEU A 121 5.14 2.12 26.10
CA LEU A 121 4.67 3.43 26.56
C LEU A 121 3.99 4.22 25.44
N LYS A 122 4.56 4.21 24.22
CA LYS A 122 3.95 4.87 23.05
C LYS A 122 2.62 4.25 22.66
N ASN A 123 2.53 2.92 22.65
CA ASN A 123 1.30 2.21 22.29
C ASN A 123 0.22 2.41 23.35
N GLU A 124 0.57 2.41 24.65
CA GLU A 124 -0.36 2.73 25.73
C GLU A 124 -0.85 4.18 25.66
N GLN A 125 0.02 5.13 25.32
CA GLN A 125 -0.37 6.53 25.10
C GLN A 125 -1.35 6.64 23.92
N LEU A 126 -1.07 5.97 22.82
CA LEU A 126 -1.93 5.94 21.64
C LEU A 126 -3.29 5.31 21.95
N GLN A 127 -3.31 4.20 22.69
CA GLN A 127 -4.54 3.54 23.12
C GLN A 127 -5.40 4.48 23.99
N LYS A 128 -4.78 5.27 24.87
CA LYS A 128 -5.47 6.23 25.75
C LYS A 128 -5.96 7.48 25.01
N SER A 129 -5.44 7.76 23.82
CA SER A 129 -5.79 8.99 23.08
C SER A 129 -7.01 8.84 22.18
N MET A 130 -7.50 7.63 21.95
CA MET A 130 -8.64 7.37 21.07
C MET A 130 -9.64 6.41 21.72
N PRO A 131 -10.90 6.36 21.23
CA PRO A 131 -11.85 5.34 21.64
C PRO A 131 -11.29 3.93 21.43
N SER A 132 -11.69 2.98 22.29
CA SER A 132 -11.22 1.60 22.20
C SER A 132 -11.48 0.98 20.83
N GLU A 133 -12.65 1.24 20.24
CA GLU A 133 -13.02 0.74 18.91
C GLU A 133 -12.12 1.24 17.77
N GLU A 134 -11.51 2.42 17.93
CA GLU A 134 -10.54 2.95 16.97
C GLU A 134 -9.20 2.25 17.14
N PHE A 135 -8.76 2.03 18.38
CA PHE A 135 -7.54 1.27 18.65
C PHE A 135 -7.68 -0.20 18.23
N ASP A 136 -8.84 -0.81 18.41
CA ASP A 136 -9.14 -2.16 17.94
C ASP A 136 -9.00 -2.27 16.41
N GLU A 137 -9.37 -1.23 15.66
CA GLU A 137 -9.14 -1.18 14.21
C GLU A 137 -7.64 -1.15 13.88
N VAL A 138 -6.82 -0.41 14.65
CA VAL A 138 -5.36 -0.44 14.50
C VAL A 138 -4.83 -1.86 14.71
N LEU A 139 -5.24 -2.52 15.79
CA LEU A 139 -4.83 -3.90 16.08
C LEU A 139 -5.26 -4.85 14.96
N ARG A 140 -6.47 -4.68 14.44
CA ARG A 140 -6.98 -5.48 13.33
C ARG A 140 -6.12 -5.35 12.07
N GLN A 141 -5.70 -4.13 11.73
CA GLN A 141 -4.79 -3.91 10.59
C GLN A 141 -3.43 -4.57 10.80
N ILE A 142 -2.93 -4.61 12.03
CA ILE A 142 -1.71 -5.34 12.40
C ILE A 142 -1.91 -6.84 12.15
N GLU A 143 -3.01 -7.42 12.63
CA GLU A 143 -3.30 -8.84 12.42
C GLU A 143 -3.46 -9.21 10.94
N LEU A 144 -4.09 -8.36 10.14
CA LEU A 144 -4.23 -8.58 8.69
C LEU A 144 -2.90 -8.61 7.95
N ASN A 145 -1.87 -7.96 8.49
CA ASN A 145 -0.57 -7.81 7.83
C ASN A 145 0.51 -8.70 8.42
N CYS A 146 0.48 -8.90 9.73
CA CYS A 146 1.51 -9.61 10.47
C CYS A 146 1.00 -11.00 10.92
N GLY A 147 -0.31 -11.14 11.15
CA GLY A 147 -0.95 -12.34 11.69
C GLY A 147 -1.46 -12.14 13.10
N VAL A 148 -2.40 -12.98 13.53
CA VAL A 148 -2.96 -12.96 14.89
C VAL A 148 -1.85 -13.11 15.93
N GLY A 149 -1.96 -12.39 17.05
CA GLY A 149 -1.01 -12.49 18.17
C GLY A 149 0.33 -11.77 17.96
N HIS A 150 0.41 -10.84 17.01
CA HIS A 150 1.60 -9.98 16.84
C HIS A 150 1.62 -8.79 17.81
N PHE A 151 0.48 -8.35 18.34
CA PHE A 151 0.44 -7.39 19.45
C PHE A 151 0.43 -8.16 20.77
N VAL A 152 1.53 -8.11 21.53
CA VAL A 152 1.71 -8.86 22.78
C VAL A 152 2.41 -7.95 23.79
N ASP A 153 1.96 -7.97 25.04
CA ASP A 153 2.55 -7.17 26.13
C ASP A 153 2.68 -5.67 25.83
N GLY A 154 1.74 -5.13 25.04
CA GLY A 154 1.71 -3.72 24.64
C GLY A 154 2.64 -3.35 23.49
N VAL A 155 3.30 -4.33 22.83
CA VAL A 155 4.23 -4.10 21.72
C VAL A 155 3.88 -4.93 20.50
N VAL A 156 4.24 -4.43 19.32
CA VAL A 156 4.12 -5.18 18.07
C VAL A 156 5.40 -5.98 17.81
N LYS A 157 5.28 -7.31 17.70
CA LYS A 157 6.39 -8.18 17.31
C LYS A 157 6.79 -7.95 15.86
N PRO A 158 8.04 -8.25 15.47
CA PRO A 158 8.49 -8.13 14.08
C PRO A 158 7.55 -8.85 13.11
N CYS A 159 7.07 -8.13 12.10
CA CYS A 159 6.18 -8.69 11.09
C CYS A 159 6.99 -9.43 10.01
N PRO A 160 6.51 -10.58 9.50
CA PRO A 160 7.21 -11.38 8.50
C PRO A 160 7.29 -10.74 7.10
N GLY A 161 6.64 -9.59 6.89
CA GLY A 161 6.59 -8.92 5.59
C GLY A 161 6.30 -7.43 5.67
N ARG A 162 6.26 -6.78 4.51
CA ARG A 162 5.89 -5.36 4.41
C ARG A 162 4.41 -5.19 4.71
N PHE A 163 4.10 -4.16 5.49
CA PHE A 163 2.75 -3.70 5.75
C PHE A 163 2.11 -3.23 4.43
N LYS A 164 1.06 -3.91 3.98
CA LYS A 164 0.35 -3.63 2.72
C LYS A 164 -1.01 -3.03 3.04
N LYS A 165 -1.38 -2.01 2.27
CA LYS A 165 -2.75 -1.52 2.26
C LYS A 165 -3.69 -2.59 1.72
N ARG A 166 -4.78 -2.86 2.45
CA ARG A 166 -5.81 -3.83 2.10
C ARG A 166 -7.17 -3.22 2.42
N ASN A 167 -8.24 -3.80 1.88
CA ASN A 167 -9.58 -3.55 2.38
C ASN A 167 -9.62 -3.89 3.87
N CYS A 168 -10.15 -2.99 4.70
CA CYS A 168 -10.27 -3.22 6.14
C CYS A 168 -11.39 -4.23 6.48
N ALA A 169 -12.33 -4.43 5.56
CA ALA A 169 -13.39 -5.42 5.63
C ALA A 169 -13.76 -5.90 4.21
N GLY A 170 -14.16 -7.18 4.09
CA GLY A 170 -14.46 -7.82 2.81
C GLY A 170 -13.23 -8.10 1.96
N THR A 171 -13.40 -8.93 0.93
CA THR A 171 -12.36 -9.22 -0.07
C THR A 171 -12.36 -8.17 -1.17
N SER A 172 -11.29 -8.07 -1.94
CA SER A 172 -11.32 -7.30 -3.19
C SER A 172 -12.33 -7.93 -4.16
N PRO A 173 -13.03 -7.11 -4.98
CA PRO A 173 -13.89 -7.62 -6.04
C PRO A 173 -13.12 -8.58 -6.96
N PRO A 174 -13.75 -9.67 -7.44
CA PRO A 174 -13.11 -10.54 -8.40
C PRO A 174 -12.99 -9.85 -9.76
N ASP A 175 -11.79 -9.86 -10.34
CA ASP A 175 -11.51 -9.23 -11.64
C ASP A 175 -12.29 -9.84 -12.81
N THR A 176 -13.04 -10.93 -12.63
CA THR A 176 -13.84 -11.60 -13.67
C THR A 176 -15.32 -11.32 -13.58
N GLN A 177 -15.82 -10.81 -12.44
CA GLN A 177 -17.25 -10.52 -12.31
C GLN A 177 -17.56 -9.17 -12.92
N ARG A 178 -18.64 -9.11 -13.68
CA ARG A 178 -19.02 -7.99 -14.54
C ARG A 178 -20.51 -7.74 -14.42
N LEU A 179 -20.88 -6.49 -14.66
CA LEU A 179 -22.26 -6.11 -14.96
C LEU A 179 -22.80 -7.00 -16.08
N SER A 180 -23.99 -7.59 -15.90
CA SER A 180 -24.54 -8.51 -16.91
C SER A 180 -24.76 -7.82 -18.26
N THR A 181 -24.57 -8.55 -19.36
CA THR A 181 -24.78 -8.03 -20.72
C THR A 181 -26.16 -7.39 -20.89
N THR A 182 -27.20 -7.99 -20.30
CA THR A 182 -28.55 -7.43 -20.31
C THR A 182 -28.63 -6.06 -19.59
N ALA A 183 -27.95 -5.90 -18.46
CA ALA A 183 -27.88 -4.62 -17.77
C ALA A 183 -27.07 -3.58 -18.58
N GLN A 184 -25.93 -3.98 -19.15
CA GLN A 184 -25.12 -3.13 -20.02
C GLN A 184 -25.94 -2.58 -21.21
N GLU A 185 -26.63 -3.47 -21.93
CA GLU A 185 -27.49 -3.13 -23.06
C GLU A 185 -28.65 -2.21 -22.64
N ALA A 186 -29.28 -2.49 -21.48
CA ALA A 186 -30.36 -1.67 -20.96
C ALA A 186 -29.90 -0.25 -20.60
N ILE A 187 -28.72 -0.09 -19.99
CA ILE A 187 -28.18 1.24 -19.69
C ILE A 187 -27.89 2.00 -20.97
N ASN A 188 -27.21 1.37 -21.94
CA ASN A 188 -26.88 2.00 -23.22
C ASN A 188 -28.16 2.44 -23.96
N LYS A 189 -29.18 1.59 -23.98
CA LYS A 189 -30.48 1.90 -24.56
C LYS A 189 -31.19 3.06 -23.85
N ASP A 190 -31.28 3.00 -22.52
CA ASP A 190 -32.03 4.00 -21.73
C ASP A 190 -31.37 5.38 -21.76
N THR A 191 -30.05 5.43 -21.90
CA THR A 191 -29.30 6.68 -21.98
C THR A 191 -29.01 7.12 -23.40
N GLY A 192 -29.34 6.31 -24.43
CA GLY A 192 -29.05 6.63 -25.83
C GLY A 192 -27.54 6.70 -26.13
N THR A 193 -26.75 5.82 -25.52
CA THR A 193 -25.29 5.80 -25.64
C THR A 193 -24.77 4.42 -26.04
N SER A 194 -23.45 4.31 -26.20
CA SER A 194 -22.73 3.07 -26.49
C SER A 194 -21.44 3.08 -25.68
N ILE A 195 -21.52 2.67 -24.41
CA ILE A 195 -20.37 2.52 -23.53
C ILE A 195 -19.97 1.05 -23.50
N ASP A 196 -18.68 0.80 -23.62
CA ASP A 196 -18.07 -0.52 -23.46
C ASP A 196 -17.82 -0.77 -21.96
N TYR A 197 -18.80 -1.40 -21.29
CA TYR A 197 -18.71 -1.68 -19.86
C TYR A 197 -17.72 -2.79 -19.51
N ASP A 198 -17.43 -3.69 -20.46
CA ASP A 198 -16.42 -4.71 -20.25
C ASP A 198 -15.03 -4.07 -20.15
N LYS A 199 -14.74 -3.09 -21.01
CA LYS A 199 -13.53 -2.26 -20.91
C LYS A 199 -13.54 -1.33 -19.73
N LEU A 200 -14.67 -0.71 -19.42
CA LEU A 200 -14.80 0.13 -18.23
C LEU A 200 -14.46 -0.69 -16.96
N ALA A 201 -14.94 -1.93 -16.83
CA ALA A 201 -14.62 -2.81 -15.71
C ALA A 201 -13.14 -3.24 -15.69
N GLU A 202 -12.46 -3.35 -16.83
CA GLU A 202 -11.00 -3.54 -16.86
C GLU A 202 -10.23 -2.32 -16.28
N PHE A 203 -10.85 -1.13 -16.27
CA PHE A 203 -10.28 0.12 -15.75
C PHE A 203 -10.65 0.38 -14.29
N GLU A 204 -11.89 0.11 -13.89
CA GLU A 204 -12.43 0.36 -12.54
C GLU A 204 -12.15 -0.78 -11.56
N GLY A 205 -12.22 -2.02 -12.04
CA GLY A 205 -12.27 -3.23 -11.23
C GLY A 205 -13.55 -4.03 -11.50
N GLY A 206 -13.56 -5.27 -10.99
CA GLY A 206 -14.73 -6.14 -11.13
C GLY A 206 -15.90 -5.73 -10.22
N GLN A 207 -17.04 -6.35 -10.48
CA GLN A 207 -18.27 -6.12 -9.73
C GLN A 207 -18.32 -7.01 -8.48
N ALA A 208 -18.65 -6.42 -7.33
CA ALA A 208 -18.70 -7.11 -6.04
C ALA A 208 -20.12 -7.39 -5.56
N THR A 209 -20.49 -8.67 -5.48
CA THR A 209 -21.72 -9.14 -4.81
C THR A 209 -21.57 -9.21 -3.29
N SER A 210 -20.35 -9.41 -2.79
CA SER A 210 -20.04 -9.29 -1.37
C SER A 210 -19.43 -7.92 -1.11
N ALA A 211 -19.99 -7.20 -0.15
CA ALA A 211 -19.53 -5.86 0.16
C ALA A 211 -18.11 -5.86 0.73
N TYR A 212 -17.43 -4.73 0.57
CA TYR A 212 -16.09 -4.50 1.09
C TYR A 212 -15.91 -3.03 1.49
N VAL A 213 -14.86 -2.73 2.23
CA VAL A 213 -14.51 -1.34 2.60
C VAL A 213 -13.06 -1.08 2.18
N PRO A 214 -12.83 -0.32 1.09
CA PRO A 214 -11.50 0.00 0.58
C PRO A 214 -10.87 1.19 1.35
N TRP A 215 -10.74 1.04 2.67
CA TRP A 215 -10.22 2.07 3.56
C TRP A 215 -8.99 1.59 4.32
N TRP A 216 -8.05 2.52 4.56
CA TRP A 216 -6.83 2.26 5.31
C TRP A 216 -6.44 3.40 6.26
N PRO A 217 -5.96 3.11 7.49
CA PRO A 217 -5.49 4.15 8.42
C PRO A 217 -4.27 4.90 7.86
N LYS A 218 -4.38 6.21 7.76
CA LYS A 218 -3.32 7.07 7.24
C LYS A 218 -2.12 7.11 8.19
N GLY A 219 -0.92 7.15 7.63
CA GLY A 219 0.31 7.28 8.42
C GLY A 219 0.69 6.03 9.23
N MET A 220 -0.08 4.93 9.13
CA MET A 220 0.16 3.72 9.90
C MET A 220 1.54 3.11 9.62
N LYS A 221 2.37 3.01 10.66
CA LYS A 221 3.70 2.38 10.63
C LYS A 221 3.99 1.69 11.96
N ILE A 222 4.89 0.71 11.90
CA ILE A 222 5.42 0.02 13.07
C ILE A 222 6.94 0.16 13.03
N ASN A 223 7.53 0.73 14.07
CA ASN A 223 8.99 0.86 14.21
C ASN A 223 9.40 0.33 15.58
N ASP A 224 10.26 -0.68 15.62
CA ASP A 224 10.76 -1.29 16.87
C ASP A 224 9.63 -1.66 17.87
N GLY A 225 8.48 -2.07 17.33
CA GLY A 225 7.28 -2.44 18.09
C GLY A 225 6.35 -1.28 18.48
N ALA A 226 6.75 -0.03 18.25
CA ALA A 226 5.92 1.16 18.46
C ALA A 226 5.02 1.43 17.24
N ILE A 227 3.76 1.75 17.50
CA ILE A 227 2.76 2.08 16.49
C ILE A 227 2.71 3.60 16.30
N THR A 228 2.69 4.05 15.05
CA THR A 228 2.33 5.41 14.69
C THR A 228 1.18 5.38 13.71
N VAL A 229 0.17 6.21 13.91
CA VAL A 229 -0.97 6.37 12.99
C VAL A 229 -1.46 7.81 13.08
N ASP A 230 -1.96 8.35 11.96
CA ASP A 230 -2.55 9.68 11.95
C ASP A 230 -3.97 9.62 12.54
N THR A 231 -4.30 10.56 13.40
CA THR A 231 -5.66 10.76 13.90
C THR A 231 -6.26 12.05 13.35
N THR A 232 -7.59 12.14 13.41
CA THR A 232 -8.34 13.34 13.12
C THR A 232 -9.38 13.57 14.19
N ARG A 233 -9.89 14.80 14.33
CA ARG A 233 -10.96 15.10 15.27
C ARG A 233 -12.24 15.36 14.51
N ALA A 234 -13.25 14.53 14.76
CA ALA A 234 -14.59 14.72 14.22
C ALA A 234 -15.58 14.84 15.39
N LYS A 235 -16.40 15.89 15.37
CA LYS A 235 -17.45 16.14 16.40
C LYS A 235 -16.96 16.08 17.86
N GLY A 236 -15.68 16.39 18.10
CA GLY A 236 -15.07 16.38 19.44
C GLY A 236 -14.40 15.07 19.84
N THR A 237 -14.58 13.99 19.08
CA THR A 237 -13.93 12.69 19.31
C THR A 237 -12.72 12.52 18.40
N GLU A 238 -11.67 11.89 18.92
CA GLU A 238 -10.50 11.50 18.14
C GLU A 238 -10.81 10.20 17.38
N GLU A 239 -10.60 10.20 16.07
CA GLU A 239 -10.87 9.10 15.15
C GLU A 239 -9.61 8.82 14.32
N LEU A 240 -9.48 7.60 13.78
CA LEU A 240 -8.43 7.30 12.82
C LEU A 240 -8.61 8.15 11.56
N ALA A 241 -7.52 8.84 11.17
CA ALA A 241 -7.49 9.45 9.86
C ALA A 241 -7.41 8.36 8.79
N GLY A 242 -8.19 8.52 7.73
CA GLY A 242 -8.12 7.67 6.55
C GLY A 242 -7.21 8.23 5.48
N ASP A 243 -6.63 7.36 4.65
CA ASP A 243 -6.07 7.78 3.36
C ASP A 243 -7.17 8.20 2.36
N ASN A 244 -8.40 7.77 2.60
CA ASN A 244 -9.63 8.23 1.95
C ASN A 244 -10.80 8.34 2.96
N GLN A 245 -12.02 8.53 2.46
CA GLN A 245 -13.26 8.59 3.24
C GLN A 245 -14.22 7.43 2.93
N SER A 246 -13.70 6.32 2.40
CA SER A 246 -14.51 5.23 1.89
C SER A 246 -15.41 4.60 2.95
N GLY A 247 -16.61 4.22 2.51
CA GLY A 247 -17.57 3.42 3.28
C GLY A 247 -17.72 2.00 2.74
N VAL A 248 -18.83 1.37 3.11
CA VAL A 248 -19.21 0.06 2.57
C VAL A 248 -19.51 0.19 1.09
N THR A 249 -18.86 -0.64 0.29
CA THR A 249 -18.84 -0.58 -1.17
C THR A 249 -19.35 -1.91 -1.75
N VAL A 250 -20.20 -1.83 -2.76
CA VAL A 250 -20.80 -2.96 -3.51
C VAL A 250 -20.76 -2.69 -5.01
N GLY A 251 -21.12 -3.70 -5.82
CA GLY A 251 -21.17 -3.55 -7.28
C GLY A 251 -19.82 -3.16 -7.85
N THR A 252 -19.81 -2.28 -8.84
CA THR A 252 -18.59 -1.81 -9.53
C THR A 252 -17.98 -0.59 -8.84
N GLY A 253 -17.93 -0.58 -7.50
CA GLY A 253 -17.35 0.53 -6.72
C GLY A 253 -18.36 1.54 -6.16
N VAL A 254 -19.62 1.15 -5.98
CA VAL A 254 -20.66 1.99 -5.40
C VAL A 254 -20.48 2.10 -3.88
N ASP A 255 -19.95 3.23 -3.43
CA ASP A 255 -19.71 3.54 -2.01
C ASP A 255 -20.97 4.08 -1.32
N LEU A 256 -21.63 3.22 -0.54
CA LEU A 256 -22.84 3.51 0.24
C LEU A 256 -22.60 4.55 1.35
N GLY A 257 -21.36 4.66 1.82
CA GLY A 257 -20.97 5.64 2.82
C GLY A 257 -20.97 7.07 2.30
N GLN A 258 -20.78 7.25 0.99
CA GLN A 258 -20.71 8.58 0.36
C GLN A 258 -22.02 9.04 -0.28
N GLN A 259 -23.04 8.18 -0.33
CA GLN A 259 -24.35 8.55 -0.84
C GLN A 259 -25.18 9.29 0.21
N ASP A 260 -25.99 10.25 -0.23
CA ASP A 260 -27.12 10.71 0.58
C ASP A 260 -28.20 9.63 0.56
N LYS A 261 -28.51 9.07 1.74
CA LYS A 261 -29.47 7.97 1.90
C LYS A 261 -30.81 8.26 1.23
N LYS A 262 -31.37 9.46 1.46
CA LYS A 262 -32.70 9.81 0.97
C LYS A 262 -32.68 9.92 -0.56
N VAL A 263 -31.74 10.66 -1.12
CA VAL A 263 -31.63 10.85 -2.56
C VAL A 263 -31.35 9.52 -3.26
N TYR A 264 -30.42 8.73 -2.74
CA TYR A 264 -30.04 7.46 -3.34
C TYR A 264 -31.17 6.43 -3.32
N PHE A 265 -31.88 6.30 -2.20
CA PHE A 265 -33.01 5.38 -2.13
C PHE A 265 -34.15 5.77 -3.06
N GLU A 266 -34.42 7.07 -3.24
CA GLU A 266 -35.40 7.52 -4.23
C GLU A 266 -34.97 7.20 -5.66
N ARG A 267 -33.68 7.26 -5.99
CA ARG A 267 -33.16 6.83 -7.30
C ARG A 267 -33.29 5.32 -7.49
N LEU A 268 -32.90 4.52 -6.49
CA LEU A 268 -33.04 3.06 -6.53
C LEU A 268 -34.50 2.62 -6.68
N LYS A 269 -35.44 3.23 -5.95
CA LYS A 269 -36.88 2.94 -6.13
C LYS A 269 -37.36 3.22 -7.55
N LYS A 270 -36.94 4.35 -8.14
CA LYS A 270 -37.24 4.69 -9.53
C LYS A 270 -36.61 3.70 -10.52
N ALA A 271 -35.46 3.14 -10.17
CA ALA A 271 -34.79 2.08 -10.93
C ALA A 271 -35.41 0.68 -10.72
N GLY A 272 -36.42 0.55 -9.86
CA GLY A 272 -37.14 -0.70 -9.62
C GLY A 272 -36.65 -1.52 -8.41
N ALA A 273 -35.84 -0.92 -7.51
CA ALA A 273 -35.41 -1.61 -6.30
C ALA A 273 -36.60 -2.00 -5.41
N THR A 274 -36.55 -3.23 -4.89
CA THR A 274 -37.52 -3.72 -3.90
C THR A 274 -37.27 -3.10 -2.53
N GLN A 275 -38.29 -3.12 -1.67
CA GLN A 275 -38.11 -2.68 -0.28
C GLN A 275 -37.07 -3.55 0.44
N ASP A 276 -37.03 -4.86 0.16
CA ASP A 276 -36.03 -5.79 0.71
C ASP A 276 -34.59 -5.36 0.39
N LEU A 277 -34.32 -4.90 -0.85
CA LEU A 277 -32.99 -4.40 -1.21
C LEU A 277 -32.66 -3.13 -0.42
N LEU A 278 -33.60 -2.20 -0.30
CA LEU A 278 -33.39 -0.97 0.46
C LEU A 278 -33.12 -1.26 1.94
N ASP A 279 -33.86 -2.20 2.53
CA ASP A 279 -33.71 -2.62 3.92
C ASP A 279 -32.34 -3.30 4.15
N LYS A 280 -31.83 -4.06 3.18
CA LYS A 280 -30.46 -4.59 3.21
C LYS A 280 -29.41 -3.48 3.18
N LEU A 281 -29.59 -2.43 2.38
CA LEU A 281 -28.61 -1.36 2.23
C LEU A 281 -28.64 -0.35 3.39
N ASP A 282 -29.81 -0.14 4.00
CA ASP A 282 -30.09 0.90 4.98
C ASP A 282 -29.05 1.04 6.10
N PRO A 283 -28.60 -0.06 6.74
CA PRO A 283 -27.70 0.03 7.88
C PRO A 283 -26.29 0.49 7.50
N TYR A 284 -25.92 0.40 6.22
CA TYR A 284 -24.60 0.73 5.71
C TYR A 284 -24.50 2.18 5.20
N MET A 285 -25.63 2.84 4.99
CA MET A 285 -25.69 4.18 4.43
C MET A 285 -25.01 5.21 5.34
N GLY A 286 -24.06 5.95 4.80
CA GLY A 286 -23.33 6.98 5.53
C GLY A 286 -22.24 6.48 6.48
N LEU A 287 -22.08 5.17 6.67
CA LEU A 287 -20.95 4.61 7.42
C LEU A 287 -19.66 4.79 6.63
N LYS A 288 -18.62 5.30 7.29
CA LYS A 288 -17.31 5.57 6.67
C LYS A 288 -16.19 5.05 7.55
N ARG A 289 -15.02 4.80 6.94
CA ARG A 289 -13.76 4.51 7.63
C ARG A 289 -13.89 3.33 8.60
N SER A 290 -13.23 3.41 9.76
CA SER A 290 -13.24 2.43 10.84
C SER A 290 -14.67 1.97 11.21
N ALA A 291 -15.64 2.88 11.28
CA ALA A 291 -17.04 2.53 11.57
C ALA A 291 -17.63 1.61 10.48
N ALA A 292 -17.37 1.87 9.19
CA ALA A 292 -17.77 0.99 8.10
C ALA A 292 -17.05 -0.37 8.17
N CYS A 293 -15.74 -0.36 8.47
CA CYS A 293 -14.94 -1.58 8.62
C CYS A 293 -15.49 -2.50 9.71
N ARG A 294 -15.75 -1.94 10.91
CA ARG A 294 -16.30 -2.68 12.05
C ARG A 294 -17.68 -3.23 11.72
N TYR A 295 -18.58 -2.34 11.28
CA TYR A 295 -19.96 -2.71 11.00
C TYR A 295 -20.07 -3.81 9.94
N LEU A 296 -19.32 -3.72 8.83
CA LEU A 296 -19.37 -4.74 7.79
C LEU A 296 -18.82 -6.11 8.26
N ARG A 297 -17.84 -6.13 9.17
CA ARG A 297 -17.32 -7.40 9.72
C ARG A 297 -18.33 -8.07 10.65
N GLU A 298 -19.08 -7.30 11.41
CA GLU A 298 -20.13 -7.79 12.31
C GLU A 298 -21.43 -8.13 11.57
N HIS A 299 -21.69 -7.41 10.48
CA HIS A 299 -22.87 -7.56 9.63
C HIS A 299 -22.44 -7.68 8.16
N PRO A 300 -21.95 -8.85 7.70
CA PRO A 300 -21.57 -9.04 6.30
C PRO A 300 -22.76 -8.81 5.37
N LEU A 301 -22.54 -8.03 4.30
CA LEU A 301 -23.52 -7.79 3.26
C LEU A 301 -23.17 -8.60 2.00
N THR A 302 -24.10 -9.45 1.58
CA THR A 302 -24.07 -10.13 0.29
C THR A 302 -25.36 -9.85 -0.46
N LEU A 303 -25.22 -9.43 -1.70
CA LEU A 303 -26.31 -9.12 -2.63
C LEU A 303 -26.34 -10.15 -3.75
N THR A 304 -27.51 -10.36 -4.36
CA THR A 304 -27.60 -11.17 -5.57
C THR A 304 -27.00 -10.43 -6.77
N GLN A 305 -26.77 -11.17 -7.86
CA GLN A 305 -26.27 -10.58 -9.10
C GLN A 305 -27.24 -9.52 -9.64
N GLU A 306 -28.55 -9.79 -9.57
CA GLU A 306 -29.59 -8.87 -10.03
C GLU A 306 -29.64 -7.60 -9.17
N GLU A 307 -29.43 -7.73 -7.86
CA GLU A 307 -29.38 -6.59 -6.94
C GLU A 307 -28.19 -5.67 -7.24
N VAL A 308 -26.99 -6.23 -7.48
CA VAL A 308 -25.82 -5.41 -7.84
C VAL A 308 -25.90 -4.84 -9.25
N ASP A 309 -26.50 -5.55 -10.20
CA ASP A 309 -26.74 -5.05 -11.54
C ASP A 309 -27.69 -3.85 -11.52
N LEU A 310 -28.73 -3.88 -10.69
CA LEU A 310 -29.65 -2.76 -10.51
C LEU A 310 -28.95 -1.55 -9.87
N ILE A 311 -28.15 -1.79 -8.82
CA ILE A 311 -27.36 -0.75 -8.14
C ILE A 311 -26.38 -0.08 -9.12
N ASP A 312 -25.65 -0.88 -9.89
CA ASP A 312 -24.70 -0.38 -10.86
C ASP A 312 -25.41 0.34 -12.00
N SER A 313 -26.52 -0.21 -12.50
CA SER A 313 -27.31 0.42 -13.57
C SER A 313 -27.80 1.80 -13.17
N GLU A 314 -28.28 1.96 -11.94
CA GLU A 314 -28.69 3.26 -11.43
C GLU A 314 -27.49 4.23 -11.37
N MET A 315 -26.38 3.80 -10.76
CA MET A 315 -25.20 4.66 -10.59
C MET A 315 -24.60 5.06 -11.94
N GLN A 316 -24.49 4.13 -12.89
CA GLN A 316 -23.96 4.38 -14.22
C GLN A 316 -24.85 5.38 -14.97
N LYS A 317 -26.18 5.22 -14.93
CA LYS A 317 -27.11 6.19 -15.56
C LYS A 317 -26.94 7.60 -15.01
N GLU A 318 -26.78 7.76 -13.70
CA GLU A 318 -26.51 9.09 -13.12
C GLU A 318 -25.19 9.67 -13.61
N LYS A 319 -24.13 8.86 -13.63
CA LYS A 319 -22.80 9.29 -14.09
C LYS A 319 -22.80 9.66 -15.57
N ILE A 320 -23.48 8.88 -16.42
CA ILE A 320 -23.62 9.17 -17.86
C ILE A 320 -24.28 10.51 -18.07
N ASN A 321 -25.39 10.79 -17.39
CA ASN A 321 -26.08 12.07 -17.50
C ASN A 321 -25.19 13.23 -17.05
N ALA A 322 -24.44 13.06 -15.96
CA ALA A 322 -23.49 14.07 -15.51
C ALA A 322 -22.37 14.32 -16.55
N VAL A 323 -21.83 13.27 -17.18
CA VAL A 323 -20.80 13.42 -18.24
C VAL A 323 -21.38 14.10 -19.47
N LYS A 324 -22.58 13.73 -19.89
CA LYS A 324 -23.29 14.37 -21.01
C LYS A 324 -23.42 15.87 -20.78
N ASP A 325 -23.92 16.25 -19.61
CA ASP A 325 -24.11 17.66 -19.25
C ASP A 325 -22.79 18.43 -19.27
N VAL A 326 -21.73 17.86 -18.66
CA VAL A 326 -20.41 18.50 -18.59
C VAL A 326 -19.77 18.62 -19.98
N PHE A 327 -19.81 17.57 -20.80
CA PHE A 327 -19.22 17.57 -22.12
C PHE A 327 -19.94 18.57 -23.04
N ASN A 328 -21.27 18.48 -23.14
CA ASN A 328 -22.07 19.33 -24.04
C ASN A 328 -21.95 20.82 -23.67
N ASP A 329 -21.97 21.14 -22.38
CA ASP A 329 -21.75 22.52 -21.91
C ASP A 329 -20.33 23.01 -22.24
N TYR A 330 -19.33 22.15 -22.04
CA TYR A 330 -17.94 22.49 -22.36
C TYR A 330 -17.72 22.74 -23.85
N THR A 331 -18.20 21.85 -24.72
CA THR A 331 -18.01 21.97 -26.18
C THR A 331 -18.73 23.19 -26.74
N LEU A 332 -19.97 23.44 -26.29
CA LEU A 332 -20.74 24.62 -26.68
C LEU A 332 -20.01 25.93 -26.31
N LYS A 333 -19.45 26.02 -25.09
CA LYS A 333 -18.65 27.17 -24.65
C LYS A 333 -17.37 27.37 -25.45
N LYS A 334 -16.85 26.30 -26.06
CA LYS A 334 -15.66 26.35 -26.93
C LYS A 334 -16.00 26.59 -28.40
N GLY A 335 -17.28 26.71 -28.75
CA GLY A 335 -17.74 26.98 -30.11
C GLY A 335 -17.85 25.73 -31.00
N TYR A 336 -17.89 24.54 -30.40
CA TYR A 336 -18.10 23.27 -31.11
C TYR A 336 -19.55 22.82 -30.92
N ASN A 337 -20.20 22.43 -32.01
CA ASN A 337 -21.57 21.90 -32.00
C ASN A 337 -21.56 20.38 -32.13
N ILE A 338 -20.96 19.74 -31.11
CA ILE A 338 -20.86 18.29 -30.97
C ILE A 338 -21.27 17.92 -29.55
N ASN A 339 -22.13 16.91 -29.44
CA ASN A 339 -22.62 16.38 -28.18
C ASN A 339 -21.92 15.07 -27.81
N PHE A 340 -22.06 14.66 -26.56
CA PHE A 340 -21.52 13.40 -26.06
C PHE A 340 -22.02 12.18 -26.87
N ASP A 341 -23.27 12.24 -27.33
CA ASP A 341 -23.90 11.20 -28.13
C ASP A 341 -23.42 11.16 -29.59
N ASP A 342 -22.52 12.08 -29.99
CA ASP A 342 -21.86 12.08 -31.29
C ASP A 342 -20.44 11.46 -31.22
N LEU A 343 -19.90 11.26 -30.02
CA LEU A 343 -18.56 10.69 -29.82
C LEU A 343 -18.49 9.21 -30.20
N SER A 344 -17.31 8.65 -30.44
CA SER A 344 -17.17 7.20 -30.60
C SER A 344 -17.43 6.44 -29.28
N GLU A 345 -17.70 5.14 -29.35
CA GLU A 345 -17.84 4.30 -28.15
C GLU A 345 -16.60 4.37 -27.25
N ALA A 346 -15.41 4.36 -27.85
CA ALA A 346 -14.17 4.46 -27.10
C ALA A 346 -14.04 5.80 -26.38
N GLU A 347 -14.34 6.91 -27.05
CA GLU A 347 -14.30 8.25 -26.46
C GLU A 347 -15.29 8.41 -25.30
N ARG A 348 -16.52 7.92 -25.47
CA ARG A 348 -17.54 7.89 -24.39
C ARG A 348 -17.06 7.08 -23.20
N THR A 349 -16.51 5.89 -23.46
CA THR A 349 -15.99 4.99 -22.43
C THR A 349 -14.82 5.62 -21.67
N ILE A 350 -13.93 6.34 -22.36
CA ILE A 350 -12.83 7.08 -21.72
C ILE A 350 -13.38 8.18 -20.81
N LEU A 351 -14.28 9.04 -21.28
CA LEU A 351 -14.87 10.10 -20.44
C LEU A 351 -15.63 9.53 -19.24
N MET A 352 -16.35 8.41 -19.42
CA MET A 352 -17.00 7.69 -18.33
C MET A 352 -16.01 7.17 -17.30
N SER A 353 -14.92 6.55 -17.75
CA SER A 353 -13.81 6.14 -16.89
C SER A 353 -13.28 7.32 -16.08
N ARG A 354 -12.98 8.45 -16.74
CA ARG A 354 -12.47 9.65 -16.05
C ARG A 354 -13.42 10.15 -14.97
N GLN A 355 -14.71 10.25 -15.30
CA GLN A 355 -15.76 10.67 -14.37
C GLN A 355 -15.89 9.71 -13.19
N TYR A 356 -15.86 8.40 -13.43
CA TYR A 356 -16.00 7.40 -12.37
C TYR A 356 -14.81 7.46 -11.39
N ASN A 357 -13.60 7.67 -11.90
CA ASN A 357 -12.40 7.77 -11.05
C ASN A 357 -12.35 9.01 -10.15
N LYS A 358 -12.73 10.17 -10.70
CA LYS A 358 -12.52 11.48 -10.04
C LYS A 358 -13.79 12.14 -9.54
N GLY A 359 -14.96 11.66 -9.98
CA GLY A 359 -16.27 12.26 -9.72
C GLY A 359 -16.54 13.55 -10.50
N ASN A 360 -15.64 13.98 -11.39
CA ASN A 360 -15.76 15.16 -12.26
C ASN A 360 -14.73 15.10 -13.41
N LEU A 361 -14.90 15.98 -14.41
CA LEU A 361 -13.97 16.17 -15.54
C LEU A 361 -13.29 17.55 -15.49
N ASP A 362 -12.86 17.99 -14.30
CA ASP A 362 -12.37 19.36 -14.11
C ASP A 362 -10.87 19.55 -14.28
N SER A 363 -10.08 18.47 -14.34
CA SER A 363 -8.64 18.59 -14.51
C SER A 363 -8.30 19.18 -15.88
N SER A 364 -7.13 19.82 -15.99
CA SER A 364 -6.66 20.35 -17.27
C SER A 364 -6.57 19.26 -18.34
N ALA A 365 -6.17 18.04 -17.95
CA ALA A 365 -6.06 16.91 -18.85
C ALA A 365 -7.43 16.39 -19.32
N ASP A 366 -8.42 16.28 -18.42
CA ASP A 366 -9.79 15.88 -18.81
C ASP A 366 -10.44 16.95 -19.71
N LYS A 367 -10.21 18.24 -19.43
CA LYS A 367 -10.65 19.35 -20.29
C LYS A 367 -9.99 19.34 -21.66
N ASN A 368 -8.72 18.95 -21.75
CA ASN A 368 -8.03 18.77 -23.02
C ASN A 368 -8.59 17.58 -23.80
N LEU A 369 -8.88 16.45 -23.14
CA LEU A 369 -9.56 15.32 -23.78
C LEU A 369 -10.89 15.73 -24.40
N MET A 370 -11.76 16.39 -23.62
CA MET A 370 -13.05 16.87 -24.14
C MET A 370 -12.88 17.81 -25.34
N LEU A 371 -11.88 18.70 -25.29
CA LEU A 371 -11.57 19.60 -26.40
C LEU A 371 -11.09 18.83 -27.65
N TYR A 372 -10.20 17.86 -27.49
CA TYR A 372 -9.65 17.09 -28.60
C TYR A 372 -10.69 16.18 -29.24
N PHE A 373 -11.55 15.54 -28.43
CA PHE A 373 -12.73 14.82 -28.94
C PHE A 373 -13.66 15.76 -29.72
N SER A 374 -13.93 16.97 -29.21
CA SER A 374 -14.77 17.94 -29.94
C SER A 374 -14.17 18.45 -31.26
N GLN A 375 -12.86 18.29 -31.43
CA GLN A 375 -12.10 18.71 -32.63
C GLN A 375 -11.78 17.53 -33.56
N ASN A 376 -12.17 16.30 -33.20
CA ASN A 376 -11.75 15.07 -33.85
C ASN A 376 -10.21 14.94 -33.97
N LYS A 377 -9.48 15.32 -32.91
CA LYS A 377 -8.01 15.25 -32.84
C LYS A 377 -7.55 14.01 -32.10
N GLU A 378 -7.75 12.88 -32.74
CA GLU A 378 -7.46 11.53 -32.22
C GLU A 378 -6.06 11.41 -31.59
N MET A 379 -5.01 11.83 -32.31
CA MET A 379 -3.62 11.69 -31.84
C MET A 379 -3.32 12.57 -30.62
N ASP A 380 -3.90 13.77 -30.55
CA ASP A 380 -3.73 14.67 -29.41
C ASP A 380 -4.49 14.15 -28.18
N ALA A 381 -5.66 13.54 -28.40
CA ALA A 381 -6.42 12.87 -27.35
C ALA A 381 -5.64 11.67 -26.75
N VAL A 382 -5.10 10.80 -27.61
CA VAL A 382 -4.23 9.67 -27.18
C VAL A 382 -3.01 10.18 -26.42
N ALA A 383 -2.30 11.18 -26.95
CA ALA A 383 -1.13 11.77 -26.31
C ALA A 383 -1.44 12.47 -24.96
N THR A 384 -2.71 12.76 -24.68
CA THR A 384 -3.13 13.32 -23.39
C THR A 384 -3.18 12.25 -22.29
N LEU A 385 -3.42 10.97 -22.63
CA LEU A 385 -3.52 9.86 -21.69
C LEU A 385 -2.13 9.35 -21.25
N THR A 386 -1.44 10.14 -20.43
CA THR A 386 -0.10 9.82 -19.91
C THR A 386 -0.03 9.90 -18.38
N ALA A 387 0.94 9.21 -17.80
CA ALA A 387 1.20 9.28 -16.36
C ALA A 387 1.60 10.68 -15.87
N GLU A 388 2.17 11.52 -16.75
CA GLU A 388 2.53 12.91 -16.43
C GLU A 388 1.29 13.78 -16.25
N ASN A 389 0.32 13.65 -17.16
CA ASN A 389 -0.95 14.37 -17.09
C ASN A 389 -1.85 13.85 -15.96
N TYR A 390 -1.65 12.59 -15.55
CA TYR A 390 -2.47 11.88 -14.57
C TYR A 390 -1.60 11.17 -13.51
N PRO A 391 -0.92 11.94 -12.65
CA PRO A 391 0.04 11.38 -11.70
C PRO A 391 -0.63 10.43 -10.70
N GLY A 392 0.00 9.28 -10.48
CA GLY A 392 -0.46 8.26 -9.54
C GLY A 392 -1.49 7.29 -10.10
N MET A 393 -1.84 7.38 -11.40
CA MET A 393 -2.82 6.51 -12.07
C MET A 393 -2.22 5.71 -13.23
N ASN A 394 -0.89 5.54 -13.24
CA ASN A 394 -0.12 5.06 -14.40
C ASN A 394 -0.68 3.80 -15.06
N THR A 395 -1.05 2.78 -14.26
CA THR A 395 -1.58 1.51 -14.79
C THR A 395 -2.93 1.69 -15.49
N ARG A 396 -3.82 2.50 -14.90
CA ARG A 396 -5.14 2.77 -15.46
C ARG A 396 -5.05 3.61 -16.73
N ILE A 397 -4.25 4.68 -16.68
CA ILE A 397 -4.05 5.59 -17.81
C ILE A 397 -3.43 4.86 -18.99
N LYS A 398 -2.52 3.91 -18.74
CA LYS A 398 -2.00 3.05 -19.80
C LYS A 398 -3.10 2.22 -20.48
N LYS A 399 -4.02 1.62 -19.71
CA LYS A 399 -5.14 0.84 -20.28
C LYS A 399 -6.09 1.73 -21.08
N GLU A 400 -6.42 2.91 -20.55
CA GLU A 400 -7.23 3.93 -21.24
C GLU A 400 -6.56 4.37 -22.56
N HIS A 401 -5.26 4.64 -22.54
CA HIS A 401 -4.45 4.99 -23.71
C HIS A 401 -4.49 3.89 -24.77
N ASP A 402 -4.12 2.66 -24.39
CA ASP A 402 -4.03 1.52 -25.32
C ASP A 402 -5.40 1.22 -25.96
N TYR A 403 -6.49 1.38 -25.21
CA TYR A 403 -7.86 1.19 -25.72
C TYR A 403 -8.25 2.26 -26.74
N LEU A 404 -8.02 3.54 -26.43
CA LEU A 404 -8.36 4.65 -27.33
C LEU A 404 -7.49 4.65 -28.60
N GLU A 405 -6.19 4.36 -28.48
CA GLU A 405 -5.29 4.23 -29.63
C GLU A 405 -5.74 3.07 -30.54
N GLY A 406 -6.09 1.93 -29.94
CA GLY A 406 -6.58 0.76 -30.66
C GLY A 406 -7.87 1.02 -31.42
N SER A 407 -8.82 1.77 -30.86
CA SER A 407 -10.09 2.07 -31.54
C SER A 407 -9.89 2.89 -32.81
N TYR A 408 -9.06 3.94 -32.76
CA TYR A 408 -8.79 4.78 -33.93
C TYR A 408 -7.99 4.03 -35.02
N ALA A 409 -7.10 3.10 -34.64
CA ALA A 409 -6.39 2.27 -35.59
C ALA A 409 -7.34 1.32 -36.35
N ASN A 410 -8.33 0.76 -35.67
CA ASN A 410 -9.31 -0.14 -36.26
C ASN A 410 -10.29 0.61 -37.18
N GLU A 411 -10.73 1.82 -36.80
CA GLU A 411 -11.58 2.67 -37.63
C GLU A 411 -10.90 3.04 -38.96
N LYS A 412 -9.59 3.33 -38.92
CA LYS A 412 -8.80 3.60 -40.15
C LYS A 412 -8.66 2.39 -41.07
N GLN A 413 -8.71 1.17 -40.53
CA GLN A 413 -8.68 -0.06 -41.33
C GLN A 413 -10.05 -0.45 -41.88
N ALA A 414 -11.13 0.03 -41.25
CA ALA A 414 -12.50 -0.23 -41.67
C ALA A 414 -13.03 0.76 -42.74
N GLN A 415 -12.28 1.84 -43.02
CA GLN A 415 -12.57 2.76 -44.12
C GLN A 415 -12.00 2.20 -45.45
N PRO A 416 -12.83 1.98 -46.48
CA PRO A 416 -12.44 1.34 -47.75
C PRO A 416 -11.46 2.14 -48.61
#